data_AF-A0A8K0CJI9-F1
#
_entry.id   AF-A0A8K0CJI9-F1
#
_cell.length_a   1.000
_cell.length_b   1.000
_cell.length_c   1.000
_cell.angle_alpha   90.00
_cell.angle_beta   90.00
_cell.angle_gamma   90.00
#
_symmetry.space_group_name_H-M   'P 1'
#
loop_
_entity.id
_entity.type
_entity.pdbx_description
1 polymer ?
#
loop_
_entity_poly.entity_id
_entity_poly.type
_entity_poly.pdbx_seq_one_letter_code
_entity_poly.pdbx_strand_id
1 'polypeptide(L)'
;IIYVTRNPKDTCVSYYHHCRFIEGFKGEFNDFCDLFIKGKVSFGPFWTNVSQYWERRNQPNVFFLKYEDLKKDLPASIKEMTKFLGKNLNEDQIKLLTNHLSFSSMKTNKAVNYDDFITLHKKYKLIETDGDFIRAGNVNGYKGEMTEELIRKLDMWIEEQPDSEKLGYR
;
A
#
# COMPACT_ATOMS: atom_id res chain seq x y z
N ILE A 1 16.02 -7.42 -3.30
CA ILE A 1 14.82 -6.60 -3.54
C ILE A 1 13.69 -7.18 -2.72
N ILE A 2 13.02 -6.38 -1.92
CA ILE A 2 11.75 -6.75 -1.26
C ILE A 2 10.67 -5.94 -1.96
N TYR A 3 9.75 -6.62 -2.62
CA TYR A 3 8.65 -6.00 -3.35
C TYR A 3 7.34 -6.27 -2.62
N VAL A 4 6.54 -5.23 -2.41
CA VAL A 4 5.24 -5.32 -1.76
C VAL A 4 4.15 -4.87 -2.72
N THR A 5 3.20 -5.76 -3.00
CA THR A 5 1.95 -5.42 -3.68
C THR A 5 0.80 -5.40 -2.68
N ARG A 6 -0.32 -4.79 -3.07
CA ARG A 6 -1.55 -4.72 -2.27
C ARG A 6 -2.74 -4.79 -3.21
N ASN A 7 -3.90 -5.21 -2.69
CA ASN A 7 -5.15 -5.16 -3.43
C ASN A 7 -5.31 -3.79 -4.12
N PRO A 8 -5.55 -3.75 -5.44
CA PRO A 8 -5.60 -2.50 -6.21
C PRO A 8 -6.71 -1.55 -5.74
N LYS A 9 -7.84 -2.04 -5.22
CA LYS A 9 -8.93 -1.19 -4.70
C LYS A 9 -8.49 -0.45 -3.44
N ASP A 10 -7.90 -1.17 -2.49
CA ASP A 10 -7.31 -0.55 -1.28
C ASP A 10 -6.14 0.38 -1.63
N THR A 11 -5.35 0.02 -2.64
CA THR A 11 -4.24 0.84 -3.14
C THR A 11 -4.77 2.15 -3.71
N CYS A 12 -5.80 2.12 -4.56
CA CYS A 12 -6.41 3.29 -5.16
C CYS A 12 -6.93 4.27 -4.08
N VAL A 13 -7.64 3.77 -3.07
CA VAL A 13 -8.12 4.59 -1.95
C VAL A 13 -6.96 5.19 -1.17
N SER A 14 -6.00 4.35 -0.77
CA SER A 14 -4.85 4.81 0.00
C SER A 14 -4.03 5.84 -0.76
N TYR A 15 -3.92 5.68 -2.08
CA TYR A 15 -3.13 6.55 -2.93
C TYR A 15 -3.83 7.88 -3.21
N TYR A 16 -5.16 7.89 -3.38
CA TYR A 16 -5.95 9.11 -3.44
C TYR A 16 -5.69 10.01 -2.23
N HIS A 17 -5.82 9.44 -1.03
CA HIS A 17 -5.55 10.14 0.23
C HIS A 17 -4.10 10.63 0.29
N HIS A 18 -3.13 9.79 -0.06
CA HIS A 18 -1.72 10.20 -0.14
C HIS A 18 -1.51 11.40 -1.08
N CYS A 19 -2.05 11.37 -2.30
CA CYS A 19 -1.93 12.46 -3.26
C CYS A 19 -2.58 13.75 -2.74
N ARG A 20 -3.65 13.68 -1.96
CA ARG A 20 -4.23 14.88 -1.31
C ARG A 20 -3.31 15.49 -0.25
N PHE A 21 -2.65 14.65 0.56
CA PHE A 21 -1.88 15.12 1.73
C PHE A 21 -0.40 15.36 1.44
N ILE A 22 0.14 14.78 0.37
CA ILE A 22 1.56 14.88 0.01
C ILE A 22 1.74 15.68 -1.28
N GLU A 23 0.90 15.44 -2.29
CA GLU A 23 1.05 16.04 -3.63
C GLU A 23 0.09 17.23 -3.87
N GLY A 24 -0.84 17.50 -2.95
CA GLY A 24 -1.81 18.59 -3.07
C GLY A 24 -2.89 18.37 -4.12
N PHE A 25 -3.23 17.12 -4.45
CA PHE A 25 -4.30 16.79 -5.38
C PHE A 25 -5.65 17.35 -4.88
N LYS A 26 -6.40 18.01 -5.77
CA LYS A 26 -7.67 18.69 -5.46
C LYS A 26 -8.89 18.08 -6.15
N GLY A 27 -8.70 17.06 -6.99
CA GLY A 27 -9.80 16.40 -7.68
C GLY A 27 -10.61 15.48 -6.76
N GLU A 28 -11.77 15.07 -7.25
CA GLU A 28 -12.64 14.14 -6.55
C GLU A 28 -12.11 12.71 -6.64
N PHE A 29 -12.58 11.85 -5.73
CA PHE A 29 -12.13 10.46 -5.69
C PHE A 29 -12.47 9.68 -6.97
N ASN A 30 -13.63 9.94 -7.58
CA ASN A 30 -14.02 9.30 -8.84
C ASN A 30 -13.04 9.65 -9.98
N ASP A 31 -12.62 10.92 -10.08
CA ASP A 31 -11.64 11.35 -11.09
C ASP A 31 -10.28 10.71 -10.84
N PHE A 32 -9.88 10.57 -9.56
CA PHE A 32 -8.66 9.89 -9.19
C PHE A 32 -8.69 8.40 -9.57
N CYS A 33 -9.79 7.70 -9.28
CA CYS A 33 -9.98 6.31 -9.70
C CYS A 33 -9.83 6.15 -11.22
N ASP A 34 -10.38 7.08 -11.99
CA ASP A 34 -10.23 7.14 -13.43
C ASP A 34 -8.78 7.31 -13.88
N LEU A 35 -8.05 8.23 -13.26
CA LEU A 35 -6.61 8.43 -13.51
C LEU A 35 -5.81 7.18 -13.14
N PHE A 36 -6.12 6.53 -12.02
CA PHE A 36 -5.46 5.32 -11.55
C PHE A 36 -5.63 4.16 -12.54
N ILE A 37 -6.86 3.89 -12.97
CA ILE A 37 -7.19 2.85 -13.96
C ILE A 37 -6.49 3.13 -15.30
N LYS A 38 -6.48 4.40 -15.74
CA LYS A 38 -5.84 4.83 -16.99
C LYS A 38 -4.31 4.90 -16.88
N GLY A 39 -3.72 4.60 -15.72
CA GLY A 39 -2.28 4.67 -15.48
C GLY A 39 -1.70 6.09 -15.53
N LYS A 40 -2.53 7.12 -15.31
CA LYS A 40 -2.18 8.55 -15.37
C LYS A 40 -1.91 9.18 -14.00
N VAL A 41 -1.59 8.35 -13.01
CA VAL A 41 -1.10 8.76 -11.69
C VAL A 41 0.42 8.61 -11.62
N SER A 42 1.08 9.26 -10.67
CA SER A 42 2.53 9.11 -10.50
C SER A 42 2.89 7.63 -10.27
N PHE A 43 3.99 7.20 -10.87
CA PHE A 43 4.48 5.81 -10.83
C PHE A 43 3.52 4.75 -11.42
N GLY A 44 2.44 5.16 -12.08
CA GLY A 44 1.60 4.27 -12.88
C GLY A 44 2.27 3.84 -14.20
N PRO A 45 1.71 2.83 -14.90
CA PRO A 45 0.50 2.07 -14.55
C PRO A 45 0.74 1.00 -13.46
N PHE A 46 -0.26 0.77 -12.61
CA PHE A 46 -0.19 -0.17 -11.48
C PHE A 46 0.20 -1.59 -11.92
N TRP A 47 -0.51 -2.16 -12.90
CA TRP A 47 -0.28 -3.55 -13.33
C TRP A 47 1.05 -3.75 -14.03
N THR A 48 1.49 -2.76 -14.82
CA THR A 48 2.83 -2.79 -15.41
C THR A 48 3.91 -2.88 -14.35
N ASN A 49 3.74 -2.20 -13.20
CA ASN A 49 4.65 -2.32 -12.07
C ASN A 49 4.57 -3.72 -11.42
N VAL A 50 3.36 -4.18 -11.06
CA VAL A 50 3.16 -5.46 -10.36
C VAL A 50 3.63 -6.65 -11.20
N SER A 51 3.26 -6.73 -12.49
CA SER A 51 3.59 -7.86 -13.36
C SER A 51 5.10 -8.03 -13.56
N GLN A 52 5.85 -6.93 -13.68
CA GLN A 52 7.31 -7.00 -13.82
C GLN A 52 7.99 -7.67 -12.61
N TYR A 53 7.52 -7.41 -11.39
CA TYR A 53 8.05 -8.06 -10.20
C TYR A 53 7.46 -9.45 -9.99
N TRP A 54 6.22 -9.67 -10.40
CA TRP A 54 5.59 -10.99 -10.36
C TRP A 54 6.33 -11.99 -11.24
N GLU A 55 6.72 -11.62 -12.46
CA GLU A 55 7.52 -12.46 -13.36
C GLU A 55 8.89 -12.81 -12.77
N ARG A 56 9.47 -11.89 -12.00
CA ARG A 56 10.80 -12.05 -11.38
C ARG A 56 10.77 -12.65 -9.98
N ARG A 57 9.59 -12.96 -9.43
CA ARG A 57 9.41 -13.36 -8.02
C ARG A 57 10.20 -14.60 -7.60
N ASN A 58 10.56 -15.46 -8.56
CA ASN A 58 11.34 -16.67 -8.30
C ASN A 58 12.86 -16.45 -8.37
N GLN A 59 13.31 -15.22 -8.67
CA GLN A 59 14.74 -14.90 -8.66
C GLN A 59 15.24 -14.89 -7.21
N PRO A 60 16.46 -15.41 -6.93
CA PRO A 60 16.97 -15.58 -5.57
C PRO A 60 17.15 -14.27 -4.81
N ASN A 61 17.18 -13.13 -5.50
CA ASN A 61 17.34 -11.79 -4.95
C ASN A 61 16.03 -10.98 -4.94
N VAL A 62 14.87 -11.60 -5.20
CA VAL A 62 13.54 -10.96 -5.16
C VAL A 62 12.67 -11.67 -4.12
N PHE A 63 12.21 -10.91 -3.12
CA PHE A 63 11.21 -11.36 -2.16
C PHE A 63 9.90 -10.63 -2.45
N PHE A 64 8.91 -11.35 -2.98
CA PHE A 64 7.61 -10.81 -3.34
C PHE A 64 6.61 -11.06 -2.20
N LEU A 65 5.98 -10.01 -1.71
CA LEU A 65 5.08 -10.04 -0.56
C LEU A 65 3.78 -9.30 -0.87
N LYS A 66 2.67 -9.76 -0.29
CA LYS A 66 1.41 -9.02 -0.32
C LYS A 66 1.18 -8.31 1.02
N TYR A 67 0.67 -7.09 0.97
CA TYR A 67 0.28 -6.33 2.17
C TYR A 67 -0.75 -7.10 3.00
N GLU A 68 -1.63 -7.86 2.35
CA GLU A 68 -2.63 -8.69 3.01
C GLU A 68 -1.98 -9.78 3.87
N ASP A 69 -0.84 -10.33 3.45
CA ASP A 69 -0.11 -11.35 4.22
C ASP A 69 0.55 -10.74 5.46
N LEU A 70 1.12 -9.52 5.34
CA LEU A 70 1.63 -8.74 6.47
C LEU A 70 0.54 -8.49 7.52
N LYS A 71 -0.69 -8.22 7.08
CA LYS A 71 -1.83 -7.95 7.97
C LYS A 71 -2.40 -9.22 8.58
N LYS A 72 -2.31 -10.35 7.88
CA LYS A 72 -2.80 -11.64 8.35
C LYS A 72 -1.88 -12.24 9.42
N ASP A 73 -0.57 -12.25 9.19
CA ASP A 73 0.42 -12.77 10.12
C ASP A 73 1.76 -12.02 9.98
N LEU A 74 1.89 -10.96 10.76
CA LEU A 74 3.10 -10.14 10.78
C LEU A 74 4.33 -10.91 11.30
N PRO A 75 4.28 -11.66 12.43
CA PRO A 75 5.41 -12.47 12.89
C PRO A 75 5.93 -13.45 11.84
N ALA A 76 5.05 -14.18 11.15
CA ALA A 76 5.46 -15.11 10.10
C ALA A 76 6.11 -14.37 8.93
N SER A 77 5.54 -13.26 8.50
CA SER A 77 6.09 -12.43 7.42
C SER A 77 7.48 -11.88 7.76
N ILE A 78 7.71 -11.45 9.01
CA ILE A 78 9.03 -11.01 9.49
C ILE A 78 10.04 -12.16 9.47
N LYS A 79 9.64 -13.37 9.87
CA LYS A 79 10.52 -14.55 9.84
C LYS A 79 10.95 -14.89 8.40
N GLU A 80 10.01 -14.93 7.45
CA GLU A 80 10.34 -15.21 6.06
C GLU A 80 11.23 -14.12 5.43
N MET A 81 10.93 -12.85 5.70
CA MET A 81 11.72 -11.73 5.21
C MET A 81 13.14 -11.72 5.77
N THR A 82 13.31 -12.00 7.06
CA THR A 82 14.64 -12.02 7.68
C THR A 82 15.47 -13.19 7.20
N LYS A 83 14.85 -14.37 7.02
CA LYS A 83 15.48 -15.53 6.37
C LYS A 83 15.96 -15.18 4.96
N PHE A 84 15.14 -14.51 4.15
CA PHE A 84 15.54 -14.03 2.83
C PHE A 84 16.75 -13.08 2.88
N LEU A 85 16.82 -12.22 3.91
CA LEU A 85 17.95 -11.33 4.15
C LEU A 85 19.19 -12.02 4.76
N GLY A 86 19.17 -13.35 4.92
CA GLY A 86 20.25 -14.11 5.55
C GLY A 86 20.41 -13.82 7.04
N LYS A 87 19.31 -13.43 7.71
CA LYS A 87 19.26 -13.13 9.14
C LYS A 87 18.37 -14.15 9.85
N ASN A 88 18.87 -14.67 10.97
CA ASN A 88 18.11 -15.55 11.86
C ASN A 88 17.81 -14.78 13.14
N LEU A 89 16.53 -14.52 13.38
CA LEU A 89 16.06 -13.84 14.58
C LEU A 89 15.46 -14.85 15.54
N ASN A 90 15.72 -14.66 16.83
CA ASN A 90 15.06 -15.42 17.87
C ASN A 90 13.63 -14.90 18.13
N GLU A 91 12.86 -15.64 18.92
CA GLU A 91 11.45 -15.32 19.17
C GLU A 91 11.25 -13.94 19.83
N ASP A 92 12.15 -13.56 20.76
CA ASP A 92 12.08 -12.26 21.43
C ASP A 92 12.34 -11.10 20.46
N GLN A 93 13.27 -11.26 19.53
CA GLN A 93 13.55 -10.28 18.47
C GLN A 93 12.36 -10.15 17.51
N ILE A 94 11.74 -11.28 17.13
CA ILE A 94 10.52 -11.26 16.30
C ILE A 94 9.38 -10.55 17.03
N LYS A 95 9.19 -10.82 18.32
CA LYS A 95 8.16 -10.16 19.14
C LYS A 95 8.42 -8.66 19.27
N LEU A 96 9.67 -8.26 19.51
CA LEU A 96 10.09 -6.86 19.56
C LEU A 96 9.76 -6.13 18.25
N LEU A 97 10.15 -6.70 17.11
CA LEU A 97 9.86 -6.13 15.79
C LEU A 97 8.36 -6.07 15.50
N THR A 98 7.61 -7.12 15.85
CA THR A 98 6.15 -7.16 15.66
C THR A 98 5.47 -6.02 16.42
N ASN A 99 5.88 -5.77 17.66
CA ASN A 99 5.36 -4.67 18.47
C ASN A 99 5.72 -3.31 17.87
N HIS A 100 6.98 -3.14 17.43
CA HIS A 100 7.45 -1.90 16.83
C HIS A 100 6.74 -1.56 15.51
N LEU A 101 6.48 -2.59 14.70
CA LEU A 101 5.78 -2.50 13.41
C LEU A 101 4.26 -2.53 13.54
N SER A 102 3.72 -2.57 14.78
CA SER A 102 2.29 -2.47 14.99
C SER A 102 1.75 -1.13 14.47
N PHE A 103 0.51 -1.14 14.00
CA PHE A 103 -0.10 0.06 13.42
C PHE A 103 -0.09 1.25 14.39
N SER A 104 -0.44 1.01 15.66
CA SER A 104 -0.44 2.04 16.71
C SER A 104 0.96 2.59 16.96
N SER A 105 1.98 1.73 17.03
CA SER A 105 3.37 2.16 17.22
C SER A 105 3.88 2.96 16.03
N MET A 106 3.60 2.50 14.80
CA MET A 106 4.05 3.22 13.60
C MET A 106 3.34 4.56 13.45
N LYS A 107 2.02 4.62 13.69
CA LYS A 107 1.22 5.84 13.54
C LYS A 107 1.71 7.00 14.41
N THR A 108 2.22 6.71 15.61
CA THR A 108 2.74 7.72 16.54
C THR A 108 4.24 7.95 16.44
N ASN A 109 4.96 7.14 15.64
CA ASN A 109 6.40 7.25 15.49
C ASN A 109 6.78 8.36 14.49
N LYS A 110 7.30 9.47 15.03
CA LYS A 110 7.73 10.65 14.26
C LYS A 110 8.77 10.37 13.18
N ALA A 111 9.56 9.31 13.33
CA ALA A 111 10.56 8.94 12.32
C ALA A 111 9.93 8.42 11.00
N VAL A 112 8.67 7.96 11.03
CA VAL A 112 8.03 7.30 9.88
C VAL A 112 6.61 7.79 9.57
N ASN A 113 5.99 8.60 10.43
CA ASN A 113 4.60 9.03 10.26
C ASN A 113 4.42 10.30 9.41
N TYR A 114 5.51 10.96 9.00
CA TYR A 114 5.52 12.15 8.13
C TYR A 114 4.76 13.38 8.66
N ASP A 115 4.45 13.43 9.96
CA ASP A 115 3.69 14.55 10.55
C ASP A 115 4.37 15.92 10.33
N ASP A 116 5.70 15.97 10.48
CA ASP A 116 6.47 17.22 10.34
C ASP A 116 6.44 17.72 8.89
N PHE A 117 6.50 16.81 7.92
CA PHE A 117 6.36 17.12 6.50
C PHE A 117 4.98 17.68 6.20
N ILE A 118 3.92 17.02 6.66
CA ILE A 118 2.52 17.45 6.47
C ILE A 118 2.29 18.81 7.13
N THR A 119 2.81 19.02 8.34
CA THR A 119 2.73 20.29 9.06
C THR A 119 3.38 21.43 8.28
N LEU A 120 4.55 21.18 7.69
CA LEU A 120 5.26 22.16 6.87
C LEU A 120 4.49 22.49 5.59
N HIS A 121 3.93 21.48 4.92
CA HIS A 121 3.15 21.66 3.69
C HIS A 121 1.88 22.48 3.94
N LYS A 122 1.19 22.24 5.06
CA LYS A 122 0.04 23.08 5.49
C LYS A 122 0.47 24.51 5.78
N LYS A 123 1.58 24.70 6.52
CA LYS A 123 2.11 26.03 6.86
C LYS A 123 2.37 26.88 5.62
N TYR A 124 2.88 26.27 4.55
CA TYR A 124 3.14 26.95 3.28
C TYR A 124 1.99 26.85 2.26
N LYS A 125 0.80 26.38 2.69
CA LYS A 125 -0.40 26.28 1.85
C LYS A 125 -0.19 25.43 0.58
N LEU A 126 0.67 24.42 0.65
CA LEU A 126 0.89 23.45 -0.43
C LEU A 126 -0.18 22.36 -0.44
N ILE A 127 -0.84 22.13 0.70
CA ILE A 127 -1.96 21.21 0.86
C ILE A 127 -3.07 21.89 1.67
N GLU A 128 -4.33 21.54 1.37
CA GLU A 128 -5.52 22.14 2.00
C GLU A 128 -6.33 21.13 2.84
N THR A 129 -5.99 19.83 2.77
CA THR A 129 -6.78 18.76 3.40
C THR A 129 -6.07 18.20 4.63
N ASP A 130 -6.83 17.91 5.68
CA ASP A 130 -6.34 17.22 6.86
C ASP A 130 -6.31 15.70 6.65
N GLY A 131 -5.30 15.04 7.21
CA GLY A 131 -5.12 13.60 7.13
C GLY A 131 -3.77 13.16 7.70
N ASP A 132 -3.62 11.84 7.83
CA ASP A 132 -2.41 11.19 8.33
C ASP A 132 -1.78 10.36 7.21
N PHE A 133 -0.44 10.34 7.12
CA PHE A 133 0.26 9.42 6.21
C PHE A 133 -0.01 7.96 6.59
N ILE A 134 0.05 7.64 7.89
CA ILE A 134 -0.36 6.33 8.43
C ILE A 134 -1.86 6.40 8.80
N ARG A 135 -2.71 6.22 7.79
CA ARG A 135 -4.15 6.51 7.87
C ARG A 135 -4.97 5.48 8.66
N ALA A 136 -5.22 4.32 8.04
CA ALA A 136 -6.13 3.29 8.58
C ALA A 136 -5.47 1.90 8.73
N GLY A 137 -4.52 1.55 7.86
CA GLY A 137 -3.74 0.31 7.98
C GLY A 137 -4.55 -0.99 7.91
N ASN A 138 -5.71 -0.97 7.26
CA ASN A 138 -6.62 -2.11 7.15
C ASN A 138 -6.64 -2.70 5.73
N VAL A 139 -7.11 -3.95 5.64
CA VAL A 139 -7.43 -4.63 4.37
C VAL A 139 -8.94 -4.52 4.13
N ASN A 140 -9.36 -4.39 2.88
CA ASN A 140 -10.74 -4.16 2.45
C ASN A 140 -11.32 -2.82 2.94
N GLY A 141 -10.47 -1.82 3.20
CA GLY A 141 -10.91 -0.47 3.55
C GLY A 141 -11.70 0.20 2.44
N TYR A 142 -11.44 -0.18 1.17
CA TYR A 142 -12.19 0.32 0.02
C TYR A 142 -13.71 0.14 0.14
N LYS A 143 -14.20 -0.88 0.86
CA LYS A 143 -15.64 -1.13 1.02
C LYS A 143 -16.38 -0.02 1.76
N GLY A 144 -15.68 0.76 2.58
CA GLY A 144 -16.25 1.91 3.30
C GLY A 144 -16.08 3.25 2.57
N GLU A 145 -15.35 3.30 1.46
CA GLU A 145 -14.98 4.55 0.78
C GLU A 145 -15.38 4.58 -0.71
N MET A 146 -15.54 3.42 -1.34
CA MET A 146 -16.00 3.31 -2.72
C MET A 146 -17.50 3.05 -2.80
N THR A 147 -18.14 3.63 -3.81
CA THR A 147 -19.48 3.22 -4.23
C THR A 147 -19.43 1.83 -4.87
N GLU A 148 -20.56 1.12 -4.90
CA GLU A 148 -20.65 -0.17 -5.60
C GLU A 148 -20.29 -0.05 -7.08
N GLU A 149 -20.62 1.08 -7.73
CA GLU A 149 -20.27 1.34 -9.12
C GLU A 149 -18.76 1.39 -9.33
N LEU A 150 -18.03 2.11 -8.47
CA LEU A 150 -16.58 2.17 -8.52
C LEU A 150 -15.94 0.81 -8.24
N ILE A 151 -16.47 0.06 -7.27
CA ILE A 151 -16.00 -1.29 -6.97
C ILE A 151 -16.13 -2.17 -8.22
N ARG A 152 -17.31 -2.21 -8.85
CA ARG A 152 -17.54 -2.99 -10.08
C ARG A 152 -16.62 -2.55 -11.22
N LYS A 153 -16.42 -1.25 -11.39
CA LYS A 153 -15.51 -0.70 -12.41
C LYS A 153 -14.07 -1.20 -12.22
N LEU A 154 -13.58 -1.16 -10.97
CA LEU A 154 -12.25 -1.67 -10.64
C LEU A 154 -12.18 -3.19 -10.77
N ASP A 155 -13.23 -3.93 -10.39
CA ASP A 155 -13.29 -5.39 -10.54
C ASP A 155 -13.13 -5.79 -12.00
N MET A 156 -13.87 -5.18 -12.93
CA MET A 156 -13.72 -5.43 -14.36
C MET A 156 -12.29 -5.16 -14.85
N TRP A 157 -11.70 -4.03 -14.44
CA TRP A 157 -10.32 -3.68 -14.79
C TRP A 157 -9.28 -4.65 -14.19
N ILE A 158 -9.54 -5.22 -13.01
CA ILE A 158 -8.69 -6.22 -12.37
C ILE A 158 -8.80 -7.56 -13.10
N GLU A 159 -10.00 -7.96 -13.51
CA GLU A 159 -10.27 -9.21 -14.21
C GLU A 159 -9.55 -9.31 -15.55
N GLU A 160 -9.41 -8.18 -16.26
CA GLU A 160 -8.64 -8.05 -17.52
C GLU A 160 -7.16 -8.45 -17.37
N GLN A 161 -6.63 -8.51 -16.15
CA GLN A 161 -5.21 -8.74 -15.89
C GLN A 161 -4.92 -10.22 -15.64
N PRO A 162 -4.05 -10.87 -16.42
CA PRO A 162 -3.81 -12.32 -16.30
C PRO A 162 -3.28 -12.78 -14.94
N ASP A 163 -2.56 -11.91 -14.23
CA ASP A 163 -1.97 -12.25 -12.93
C ASP A 163 -2.88 -11.94 -11.74
N SER A 164 -4.02 -11.26 -11.94
CA SER A 164 -4.90 -10.85 -10.84
C SER A 164 -5.47 -12.03 -10.06
N GLU A 165 -5.81 -13.11 -10.75
CA GLU A 165 -6.27 -14.36 -10.15
C GLU A 165 -5.19 -15.00 -9.26
N LYS A 166 -3.97 -15.09 -9.78
CA LYS A 166 -2.82 -15.69 -9.06
C LYS A 166 -2.46 -14.89 -7.82
N LEU A 167 -2.66 -13.58 -7.86
CA LEU A 167 -2.43 -12.68 -6.73
C LEU A 167 -3.56 -12.72 -5.70
N GLY A 168 -4.73 -13.28 -6.05
CA GLY A 168 -5.92 -13.29 -5.19
C GLY A 168 -6.60 -11.92 -5.12
N TYR A 169 -6.58 -11.17 -6.23
CA TYR A 169 -7.20 -9.84 -6.33
C TYR A 169 -8.55 -9.84 -7.04
N ARG A 170 -8.97 -10.98 -7.59
CA ARG A 170 -10.35 -11.24 -8.02
C ARG A 170 -11.23 -11.56 -6.81
#